data_AF-D0G6Y0-F1
#
_entry.id   AF-D0G6Y0-F1
#
_cell.length_a   1.000
_cell.length_b   1.000
_cell.length_c   1.000
_cell.angle_alpha   90.00
_cell.angle_beta   90.00
_cell.angle_gamma   90.00
#
_symmetry.space_group_name_H-M   'P 1'
#
loop_
_entity.id
_entity.type
_entity.pdbx_description
1 polymer ?
#
loop_
_entity_poly.entity_id
_entity_poly.type
_entity_poly.pdbx_seq_one_letter_code
_entity_poly.pdbx_strand_id
1 'polypeptide(L)'
;GREHVAYLALRISCWFFTALRVWGVGHEAGVGPWLGEWAVVTGGTDGIGKSYAEELAKRGMKIVLISRSQDKLDQVSSEISEKFKVETKTIAVDFTSEDIYDKIKASLAGLNIGVLVNNVGMSYEYPEYFLDVPDLDNTIKKLITVNALSVCKMTRLVLPGMVERSKGAILNISSASGMYPVPLLTIYSATKAFVDFFSQCLHEEYKSKGVIVQSVLPYYVATKLAKIKRPTWDKPSPETFVKSAMKTIGVQSRTNGYPIHSLVASVSASLPSWLYFKIAMYSGNS
;
A
#
# COMPACT_ATOMS: atom_id res chain seq x y z
N GLY A 1 -14.49 12.67 -33.69
CA GLY A 1 -15.70 12.04 -34.29
C GLY A 1 -15.67 10.52 -34.29
N ARG A 2 -14.72 9.88 -35.00
CA ARG A 2 -14.53 8.40 -34.96
C ARG A 2 -13.31 7.97 -34.17
N GLU A 3 -12.24 8.77 -34.19
CA GLU A 3 -10.99 8.49 -33.47
C GLU A 3 -11.19 8.42 -31.94
N HIS A 4 -12.00 9.32 -31.37
CA HIS A 4 -12.36 9.26 -29.96
C HIS A 4 -13.15 8.00 -29.59
N VAL A 5 -14.04 7.54 -30.47
CA VAL A 5 -14.84 6.32 -30.25
C VAL A 5 -13.95 5.09 -30.33
N ALA A 6 -13.03 5.03 -31.30
CA ALA A 6 -12.05 3.96 -31.42
C ALA A 6 -11.08 3.92 -30.23
N TYR A 7 -10.61 5.08 -29.77
CA TYR A 7 -9.76 5.20 -28.58
C TYR A 7 -10.47 4.74 -27.30
N LEU A 8 -11.73 5.14 -27.11
CA LEU A 8 -12.55 4.70 -25.97
C LEU A 8 -12.82 3.19 -26.03
N ALA A 9 -13.16 2.66 -27.21
CA ALA A 9 -13.36 1.22 -27.40
C ALA A 9 -12.09 0.43 -27.07
N LEU A 10 -10.92 0.87 -27.57
CA LEU A 10 -9.64 0.25 -27.26
C LEU A 10 -9.33 0.28 -25.75
N ARG A 11 -9.53 1.42 -25.08
CA ARG A 11 -9.36 1.56 -23.63
C ARG A 11 -10.26 0.58 -22.86
N ILE A 12 -11.53 0.48 -23.25
CA ILE A 12 -12.50 -0.44 -22.63
C ILE A 12 -12.06 -1.88 -22.84
N SER A 13 -11.68 -2.27 -24.07
CA SER A 13 -11.19 -3.62 -24.38
C SER A 13 -9.91 -3.96 -23.59
N CYS A 14 -8.94 -3.04 -23.51
CA CYS A 14 -7.74 -3.22 -22.69
C CYS A 14 -8.08 -3.39 -21.20
N TRP A 15 -9.06 -2.63 -20.70
CA TRP A 15 -9.53 -2.77 -19.33
C TRP A 15 -10.16 -4.15 -19.09
N PHE A 16 -11.07 -4.60 -19.97
CA PHE A 16 -11.68 -5.93 -19.87
C PHE A 16 -10.64 -7.04 -19.92
N PHE A 17 -9.67 -6.96 -20.83
CA PHE A 17 -8.59 -7.94 -20.92
C PHE A 17 -7.74 -7.96 -19.64
N THR A 18 -7.38 -6.78 -19.12
CA THR A 18 -6.62 -6.67 -17.86
C THR A 18 -7.43 -7.21 -16.68
N ALA A 19 -8.71 -6.88 -16.61
CA ALA A 19 -9.61 -7.37 -15.57
C ALA A 19 -9.76 -8.89 -15.62
N LEU A 20 -9.93 -9.47 -16.81
CA LEU A 20 -9.99 -10.91 -16.99
C LEU A 20 -8.67 -11.58 -16.60
N ARG A 21 -7.53 -11.03 -17.03
CA ARG A 21 -6.19 -11.55 -16.69
C ARG A 21 -5.92 -11.52 -15.18
N VAL A 22 -6.29 -10.44 -14.49
CA VAL A 22 -6.00 -10.25 -13.06
C VAL A 22 -7.00 -10.97 -12.18
N TRP A 23 -8.30 -10.87 -12.49
CA TRP A 23 -9.38 -11.30 -11.59
C TRP A 23 -10.06 -12.60 -12.03
N GLY A 24 -10.01 -12.93 -13.32
CA GLY A 24 -10.61 -14.15 -13.89
C GLY A 24 -9.62 -15.32 -14.02
N VAL A 25 -8.36 -15.04 -14.35
CA VAL A 25 -7.31 -16.06 -14.61
C VAL A 25 -6.11 -15.92 -13.67
N GLY A 26 -6.01 -14.81 -12.93
CA GLY A 26 -4.92 -14.56 -12.01
C GLY A 26 -4.89 -15.60 -10.89
N HIS A 27 -3.87 -16.46 -10.90
CA HIS A 27 -3.63 -17.38 -9.81
C HIS A 27 -3.09 -16.62 -8.59
N GLU A 28 -3.63 -16.93 -7.40
CA GLU A 28 -3.16 -16.43 -6.08
C GLU A 28 -1.70 -16.84 -5.73
N ALA A 29 -0.98 -17.44 -6.67
CA ALA A 29 0.16 -18.34 -6.47
C ALA A 29 1.53 -17.64 -6.36
N GLY A 30 1.59 -16.31 -6.28
CA GLY A 30 2.87 -15.59 -6.33
C GLY A 30 3.60 -15.43 -4.99
N VAL A 31 2.88 -15.48 -3.86
CA VAL A 31 3.40 -15.04 -2.56
C VAL A 31 3.28 -16.12 -1.48
N GLY A 32 4.41 -16.44 -0.85
CA GLY A 32 4.47 -17.36 0.28
C GLY A 32 5.92 -17.62 0.74
N PRO A 33 6.13 -18.63 1.61
CA PRO A 33 7.42 -18.88 2.27
C PRO A 33 8.58 -19.16 1.31
N TRP A 34 8.30 -19.59 0.07
CA TRP A 34 9.33 -19.82 -0.94
C TRP A 34 10.08 -18.54 -1.37
N LEU A 35 9.49 -17.35 -1.19
CA LEU A 35 10.17 -16.05 -1.38
C LEU A 35 11.13 -15.72 -0.22
N GLY A 36 10.88 -16.33 0.94
CA GLY A 36 11.52 -16.09 2.22
C GLY A 36 10.50 -16.34 3.33
N GLU A 37 10.92 -16.91 4.46
CA GLU A 37 10.00 -17.34 5.52
C GLU A 37 9.23 -16.20 6.17
N TRP A 38 9.82 -15.00 6.20
CA TRP A 38 9.29 -13.85 6.94
C TRP A 38 8.65 -12.81 6.02
N ALA A 39 7.50 -12.30 6.43
CA ALA A 39 6.92 -11.07 5.92
C ALA A 39 7.02 -9.96 6.97
N VAL A 40 7.50 -8.79 6.56
CA VAL A 40 7.56 -7.59 7.42
C VAL A 40 6.40 -6.67 7.04
N VAL A 41 5.59 -6.27 8.01
CA VAL A 41 4.42 -5.40 7.78
C VAL A 41 4.50 -4.17 8.68
N THR A 42 4.65 -2.99 8.07
CA THR A 42 4.63 -1.71 8.77
C THR A 42 3.20 -1.21 8.96
N GLY A 43 2.88 -0.65 10.13
CA GLY A 43 1.50 -0.34 10.50
C GLY A 43 0.62 -1.59 10.60
N GLY A 44 1.19 -2.72 11.04
CA GLY A 44 0.56 -4.05 10.99
C GLY A 44 -0.54 -4.32 12.03
N THR A 45 -0.90 -3.34 12.87
CA THR A 45 -1.84 -3.54 13.99
C THR A 45 -3.30 -3.17 13.68
N ASP A 46 -3.57 -2.57 12.53
CA ASP A 46 -4.94 -2.15 12.15
C ASP A 46 -5.10 -2.07 10.63
N GLY A 47 -6.35 -2.00 10.17
CA GLY A 47 -6.71 -1.73 8.78
C GLY A 47 -6.00 -2.63 7.76
N ILE A 48 -5.57 -2.03 6.65
CA ILE A 48 -4.95 -2.73 5.51
C ILE A 48 -3.70 -3.49 5.95
N GLY A 49 -2.86 -2.92 6.82
CA GLY A 49 -1.66 -3.56 7.33
C GLY A 49 -1.95 -4.85 8.09
N LYS A 50 -2.89 -4.80 9.04
CA LYS A 50 -3.32 -6.02 9.76
C LYS A 50 -3.85 -7.08 8.80
N SER A 51 -4.68 -6.70 7.83
CA SER A 51 -5.21 -7.66 6.86
C SER A 51 -4.14 -8.27 5.95
N TYR A 52 -3.10 -7.51 5.56
CA TYR A 52 -1.93 -8.09 4.87
C TYR A 52 -1.18 -9.07 5.76
N ALA A 53 -0.95 -8.73 7.04
CA ALA A 53 -0.31 -9.63 7.98
C ALA A 53 -1.08 -10.96 8.13
N GLU A 54 -2.41 -10.90 8.28
CA GLU A 54 -3.28 -12.08 8.35
C GLU A 54 -3.28 -12.90 7.06
N GLU A 55 -3.39 -12.26 5.89
CA GLU A 55 -3.41 -12.97 4.61
C GLU A 55 -2.05 -13.61 4.27
N LEU A 56 -0.93 -13.00 4.68
CA LEU A 56 0.40 -13.59 4.54
C LEU A 56 0.62 -14.74 5.55
N ALA A 57 0.14 -14.59 6.78
CA ALA A 57 0.18 -15.65 7.80
C ALA A 57 -0.64 -16.87 7.37
N LYS A 58 -1.83 -16.66 6.79
CA LYS A 58 -2.67 -17.71 6.21
C LYS A 58 -1.96 -18.49 5.10
N ARG A 59 -0.96 -17.91 4.45
CA ARG A 59 -0.10 -18.54 3.42
C ARG A 59 1.14 -19.22 4.00
N GLY A 60 1.24 -19.31 5.33
CA GLY A 60 2.32 -19.98 6.05
C GLY A 60 3.56 -19.11 6.28
N MET A 61 3.51 -17.81 5.99
CA MET A 61 4.63 -16.92 6.29
C MET A 61 4.66 -16.55 7.77
N LYS A 62 5.85 -16.47 8.35
CA LYS A 62 6.10 -15.87 9.65
C LYS A 62 5.97 -14.35 9.54
N ILE A 63 5.48 -13.67 10.57
CA ILE A 63 5.14 -12.24 10.46
C ILE A 63 5.97 -11.40 11.43
N VAL A 64 6.64 -10.37 10.91
CA VAL A 64 7.15 -9.25 11.72
C VAL A 64 6.16 -8.09 11.64
N LEU A 65 5.53 -7.76 12.76
CA LEU A 65 4.64 -6.62 12.90
C LEU A 65 5.43 -5.41 13.42
N ILE A 66 5.40 -4.31 12.68
CA ILE A 66 6.02 -3.05 13.11
C ILE A 66 4.93 -1.99 13.28
N SER A 67 4.82 -1.42 14.48
CA SER A 67 3.80 -0.41 14.79
C SER A 67 4.21 0.37 16.06
N ARG A 68 3.40 1.35 16.46
CA ARG A 68 3.74 2.25 17.58
C ARG A 68 3.48 1.68 18.97
N SER A 69 2.34 1.00 19.14
CA SER A 69 1.85 0.54 20.45
C SER A 69 2.20 -0.92 20.66
N GLN A 70 2.98 -1.22 21.70
CA GLN A 70 3.38 -2.57 22.06
C GLN A 70 2.15 -3.43 22.43
N ASP A 71 1.22 -2.93 23.24
CA ASP A 71 0.02 -3.70 23.62
C ASP A 71 -0.81 -4.15 22.42
N LYS A 72 -0.99 -3.28 21.41
CA LYS A 72 -1.68 -3.63 20.17
C LYS A 72 -0.89 -4.60 19.31
N LEU A 73 0.44 -4.46 19.31
CA LEU A 73 1.32 -5.39 18.63
C LEU A 73 1.17 -6.78 19.24
N ASP A 74 1.27 -6.90 20.56
CA ASP A 74 1.17 -8.17 21.28
C ASP A 74 -0.20 -8.83 21.06
N GLN A 75 -1.28 -8.05 21.14
CA GLN A 75 -2.62 -8.54 20.83
C GLN A 75 -2.70 -9.13 19.42
N VAL A 76 -2.31 -8.37 18.39
CA VAL A 76 -2.41 -8.82 16.99
C VAL A 76 -1.43 -9.96 16.70
N SER A 77 -0.26 -9.96 17.33
CA SER A 77 0.73 -11.04 17.23
C SER A 77 0.16 -12.36 17.74
N SER A 78 -0.48 -12.34 18.92
CA SER A 78 -1.13 -13.52 19.49
C SER A 78 -2.31 -13.98 18.64
N GLU A 79 -3.18 -13.07 18.19
CA GLU A 79 -4.31 -13.39 17.30
C GLU A 79 -3.84 -14.10 16.01
N ILE A 80 -2.78 -13.60 15.37
CA ILE A 80 -2.22 -14.18 14.14
C ILE A 80 -1.55 -15.53 14.43
N SER A 81 -0.71 -15.60 15.46
CA SER A 81 0.01 -16.82 15.84
C SER A 81 -0.95 -17.96 16.18
N GLU A 82 -1.99 -17.68 16.97
CA GLU A 82 -2.98 -18.67 17.40
C GLU A 82 -3.87 -19.13 16.24
N LYS A 83 -4.30 -18.21 15.38
CA LYS A 83 -5.23 -18.49 14.28
C LYS A 83 -4.56 -19.23 13.13
N PHE A 84 -3.33 -18.86 12.76
CA PHE A 84 -2.65 -19.39 11.58
C PHE A 84 -1.48 -20.32 11.89
N LYS A 85 -1.12 -20.49 13.16
CA LYS A 85 -0.02 -21.36 13.63
C LYS A 85 1.33 -21.01 13.01
N VAL A 86 1.61 -19.71 12.89
CA VAL A 86 2.88 -19.17 12.37
C VAL A 86 3.63 -18.39 13.45
N GLU A 87 4.95 -18.35 13.34
CA GLU A 87 5.78 -17.51 14.22
C GLU A 87 5.52 -16.02 13.96
N THR A 88 5.50 -15.22 15.03
CA THR A 88 5.33 -13.78 14.94
C THR A 88 6.39 -13.05 15.77
N LYS A 89 6.80 -11.86 15.31
CA LYS A 89 7.70 -10.95 16.02
C LYS A 89 7.12 -9.54 15.99
N THR A 90 7.35 -8.78 17.05
CA THR A 90 6.86 -7.41 17.18
C THR A 90 8.02 -6.42 17.30
N ILE A 91 7.89 -5.26 16.68
CA ILE A 91 8.86 -4.16 16.79
C ILE A 91 8.07 -2.87 17.06
N ALA A 92 8.08 -2.42 18.31
CA ALA A 92 7.50 -1.13 18.69
C ALA A 92 8.45 0.04 18.37
N VAL A 93 8.04 0.88 17.42
CA VAL A 93 8.74 2.10 16.98
C VAL A 93 7.75 3.16 16.48
N ASP A 94 8.13 4.43 16.58
CA ASP A 94 7.39 5.54 15.98
C ASP A 94 8.09 6.04 14.71
N PHE A 95 7.45 5.82 13.57
CA PHE A 95 7.94 6.25 12.25
C PHE A 95 8.01 7.76 12.06
N THR A 96 7.54 8.57 13.01
CA THR A 96 7.81 10.00 13.04
C THR A 96 9.25 10.33 13.44
N SER A 97 9.98 9.37 14.02
CA SER A 97 11.40 9.51 14.37
C SER A 97 12.32 8.81 13.37
N GLU A 98 13.49 9.39 13.11
CA GLU A 98 14.48 8.87 12.15
C GLU A 98 15.54 7.94 12.78
N ASP A 99 15.70 7.94 14.10
CA ASP A 99 16.68 7.14 14.85
C ASP A 99 16.24 5.67 15.05
N ILE A 100 15.05 5.30 14.59
CA ILE A 100 14.47 3.97 14.80
C ILE A 100 15.05 2.88 13.90
N TYR A 101 15.67 3.24 12.77
CA TYR A 101 16.00 2.26 11.73
C TYR A 101 17.14 1.33 12.11
N ASP A 102 18.04 1.74 13.01
CA ASP A 102 19.09 0.86 13.53
C ASP A 102 18.50 -0.23 14.44
N LYS A 103 17.51 0.14 15.27
CA LYS A 103 16.72 -0.84 16.06
C LYS A 103 16.00 -1.82 15.14
N ILE A 104 15.31 -1.32 14.11
CA ILE A 104 14.60 -2.19 13.15
C ILE A 104 15.60 -3.13 12.45
N LYS A 105 16.73 -2.59 11.95
CA LYS A 105 17.78 -3.38 11.30
C LYS A 105 18.30 -4.49 12.20
N ALA A 106 18.59 -4.19 13.47
CA ALA A 106 19.04 -5.17 14.44
C ALA A 106 17.98 -6.27 14.67
N SER A 107 16.70 -5.91 14.80
CA SER A 107 15.60 -6.86 14.99
C SER A 107 15.33 -7.74 13.76
N LEU A 108 15.64 -7.26 12.55
CA LEU A 108 15.48 -7.99 11.30
C LEU A 108 16.72 -8.84 10.93
N ALA A 109 17.83 -8.70 11.65
CA ALA A 109 19.06 -9.41 11.36
C ALA A 109 18.85 -10.94 11.41
N GLY A 110 19.40 -11.64 10.42
CA GLY A 110 19.28 -13.10 10.30
C GLY A 110 17.92 -13.60 9.80
N LEU A 111 16.92 -12.73 9.61
CA LEU A 111 15.62 -13.14 9.09
C LEU A 111 15.65 -13.21 7.55
N ASN A 112 15.17 -14.33 7.01
CA ASN A 112 14.96 -14.48 5.58
C ASN A 112 13.64 -13.79 5.16
N ILE A 113 13.72 -12.48 4.91
CA ILE A 113 12.54 -11.65 4.56
C ILE A 113 12.18 -11.85 3.09
N GLY A 114 11.04 -12.48 2.84
CA GLY A 114 10.49 -12.70 1.51
C GLY A 114 9.51 -11.63 1.05
N VAL A 115 8.82 -10.97 1.99
CA VAL A 115 7.82 -9.93 1.68
C VAL A 115 8.00 -8.73 2.59
N LEU A 116 7.97 -7.52 2.03
CA LEU A 116 7.84 -6.27 2.77
C LEU A 116 6.54 -5.58 2.37
N VAL A 117 5.72 -5.22 3.35
CA VAL A 117 4.53 -4.37 3.17
C VAL A 117 4.78 -3.03 3.83
N ASN A 118 5.11 -2.03 2.99
CA ASN A 118 5.22 -0.64 3.40
C ASN A 118 3.81 -0.01 3.44
N ASN A 119 3.14 -0.14 4.58
CA ASN A 119 1.77 0.30 4.80
C ASN A 119 1.64 1.44 5.82
N VAL A 120 2.62 1.64 6.71
CA VAL A 120 2.56 2.74 7.67
C VAL A 120 2.33 4.07 6.95
N GLY A 121 1.44 4.90 7.49
CA GLY A 121 1.07 6.14 6.87
C GLY A 121 0.28 7.05 7.80
N MET A 122 0.32 8.35 7.50
CA MET A 122 -0.45 9.40 8.14
C MET A 122 -1.18 10.22 7.08
N SER A 123 -2.30 10.81 7.48
CA SER A 123 -3.08 11.77 6.70
C SER A 123 -3.37 12.98 7.59
N TYR A 124 -3.87 14.05 6.97
CA TYR A 124 -4.46 15.18 7.69
C TYR A 124 -5.63 14.73 8.57
N GLU A 125 -5.88 15.49 9.63
CA GLU A 125 -7.08 15.30 10.44
C GLU A 125 -8.34 15.69 9.66
N TYR A 126 -8.30 16.79 8.92
CA TYR A 126 -9.34 17.26 8.02
C TYR A 126 -8.71 17.91 6.79
N PRO A 127 -9.42 18.00 5.65
CA PRO A 127 -8.95 18.77 4.50
C PRO A 127 -8.76 20.24 4.89
N GLU A 128 -7.62 20.84 4.53
CA GLU A 128 -7.32 22.23 4.87
C GLU A 128 -6.44 22.90 3.80
N TYR A 129 -6.59 24.20 3.61
CA TYR A 129 -5.70 24.99 2.77
C TYR A 129 -4.27 24.95 3.30
N PHE A 130 -3.28 24.86 2.40
CA PHE A 130 -1.90 24.61 2.78
C PHE A 130 -1.33 25.59 3.82
N LEU A 131 -1.67 26.88 3.71
CA LEU A 131 -1.21 27.91 4.65
C LEU A 131 -1.97 27.93 5.97
N ASP A 132 -3.14 27.31 6.02
CA ASP A 132 -4.04 27.32 7.18
C ASP A 132 -3.89 26.04 8.03
N VAL A 133 -3.04 25.10 7.60
CA VAL A 133 -2.70 23.89 8.36
C VAL A 133 -2.04 24.27 9.69
N PRO A 134 -2.60 23.86 10.84
CA PRO A 134 -1.97 24.10 12.13
C PRO A 134 -0.59 23.43 12.23
N ASP A 135 0.38 24.13 12.83
CA ASP A 135 1.75 23.63 13.02
C ASP A 135 2.34 23.06 11.71
N LEU A 136 2.23 23.86 10.63
CA LEU A 136 2.53 23.44 9.26
C LEU A 136 3.93 22.82 9.13
N ASP A 137 4.97 23.40 9.73
CA ASP A 137 6.35 22.89 9.64
C ASP A 137 6.48 21.46 10.19
N ASN A 138 5.83 21.18 11.32
CA ASN A 138 5.82 19.85 11.92
C ASN A 138 4.95 18.89 11.11
N THR A 139 3.81 19.35 10.59
CA THR A 139 2.94 18.56 9.71
C THR A 139 3.67 18.15 8.42
N ILE A 140 4.42 19.07 7.81
CA ILE A 140 5.30 18.80 6.66
C ILE A 140 6.30 17.69 7.02
N LYS A 141 7.07 17.87 8.09
CA LYS A 141 8.07 16.90 8.52
C LYS A 141 7.45 15.53 8.77
N LYS A 142 6.40 15.44 9.59
CA LYS A 142 5.73 14.18 9.93
C LYS A 142 5.17 13.44 8.71
N LEU A 143 4.44 14.13 7.83
CA LEU A 143 3.85 13.48 6.65
C LEU A 143 4.94 12.97 5.70
N ILE A 144 5.99 13.75 5.45
CA ILE A 144 7.09 13.31 4.58
C ILE A 144 7.86 12.15 5.22
N THR A 145 8.21 12.25 6.50
CA THR A 145 8.96 11.21 7.22
C THR A 145 8.18 9.90 7.25
N VAL A 146 6.90 9.93 7.62
CA VAL A 146 6.10 8.71 7.77
C VAL A 146 5.67 8.13 6.43
N ASN A 147 5.26 8.95 5.45
CA ASN A 147 4.69 8.42 4.20
C ASN A 147 5.75 8.15 3.12
N ALA A 148 6.85 8.90 3.08
CA ALA A 148 7.85 8.80 2.02
C ALA A 148 9.18 8.23 2.53
N LEU A 149 9.78 8.84 3.56
CA LEU A 149 11.10 8.41 4.06
C LEU A 149 11.08 6.97 4.58
N SER A 150 10.02 6.60 5.31
CA SER A 150 9.86 5.23 5.83
C SER A 150 9.90 4.17 4.74
N VAL A 151 9.26 4.42 3.59
CA VAL A 151 9.22 3.50 2.45
C VAL A 151 10.63 3.29 1.90
N CYS A 152 11.40 4.37 1.73
CA CYS A 152 12.77 4.29 1.27
C CYS A 152 13.68 3.54 2.25
N LYS A 153 13.59 3.88 3.54
CA LYS A 153 14.44 3.30 4.59
C LYS A 153 14.14 1.82 4.80
N MET A 154 12.86 1.44 4.92
CA MET A 154 12.45 0.04 5.07
C MET A 154 12.82 -0.78 3.84
N THR A 155 12.61 -0.23 2.63
CA THR A 155 13.04 -0.90 1.39
C THR A 155 14.55 -1.15 1.38
N ARG A 156 15.36 -0.15 1.73
CA ARG A 156 16.83 -0.29 1.82
C ARG A 156 17.25 -1.40 2.81
N LEU A 157 16.52 -1.61 3.90
CA LEU A 157 16.85 -2.63 4.89
C LEU A 157 16.63 -4.06 4.37
N VAL A 158 15.63 -4.28 3.51
CA VAL A 158 15.22 -5.64 3.10
C VAL A 158 15.66 -6.03 1.69
N LEU A 159 15.74 -5.05 0.78
CA LEU A 159 15.98 -5.27 -0.64
C LEU A 159 17.31 -5.99 -0.94
N PRO A 160 18.43 -5.70 -0.26
CA PRO A 160 19.69 -6.38 -0.55
C PRO A 160 19.59 -7.91 -0.44
N GLY A 161 18.92 -8.42 0.60
CA GLY A 161 18.74 -9.87 0.77
C GLY A 161 17.79 -10.48 -0.27
N MET A 162 16.76 -9.75 -0.71
CA MET A 162 15.88 -10.22 -1.79
C MET A 162 16.64 -10.33 -3.13
N VAL A 163 17.52 -9.37 -3.40
CA VAL A 163 18.36 -9.36 -4.61
C VAL A 163 19.37 -10.51 -4.59
N GLU A 164 20.06 -10.72 -3.47
CA GLU A 164 21.03 -11.82 -3.32
C GLU A 164 20.40 -13.18 -3.63
N ARG A 165 19.15 -13.40 -3.20
CA ARG A 165 18.41 -14.64 -3.43
C ARG A 165 17.63 -14.67 -4.74
N SER A 166 17.66 -13.58 -5.51
CA SER A 166 16.88 -13.36 -6.73
C SER A 166 15.37 -13.63 -6.57
N LYS A 167 14.82 -13.35 -5.38
CA LYS A 167 13.40 -13.53 -5.07
C LYS A 167 12.96 -12.68 -3.88
N GLY A 168 11.80 -12.06 -4.02
CA GLY A 168 11.15 -11.29 -2.96
C GLY A 168 10.03 -10.42 -3.51
N ALA A 169 9.20 -9.88 -2.61
CA ALA A 169 8.15 -8.94 -2.97
C ALA A 169 8.13 -7.72 -2.04
N ILE A 170 8.05 -6.53 -2.62
CA ILE A 170 7.85 -5.26 -1.91
C ILE A 170 6.52 -4.68 -2.35
N LEU A 171 5.60 -4.55 -1.41
CA LEU A 171 4.27 -3.98 -1.59
C LEU A 171 4.23 -2.61 -0.93
N ASN A 172 4.18 -1.55 -1.74
CA ASN A 172 4.15 -0.18 -1.27
C ASN A 172 2.73 0.35 -1.35
N ILE A 173 2.13 0.65 -0.19
CA ILE A 173 0.76 1.14 -0.10
C ILE A 173 0.74 2.66 -0.29
N SER A 174 0.50 3.06 -1.53
CA SER A 174 0.21 4.42 -1.92
C SER A 174 -1.28 4.76 -1.65
N SER A 175 -1.95 5.49 -2.56
CA SER A 175 -3.34 5.89 -2.51
C SER A 175 -3.78 6.34 -3.90
N ALA A 176 -5.08 6.25 -4.20
CA ALA A 176 -5.67 6.96 -5.33
C ALA A 176 -5.34 8.46 -5.33
N SER A 177 -5.12 9.06 -4.14
CA SER A 177 -4.66 10.45 -4.00
C SER A 177 -3.26 10.72 -4.55
N GLY A 178 -2.48 9.68 -4.87
CA GLY A 178 -1.20 9.78 -5.58
C GLY A 178 -1.33 9.69 -7.11
N MET A 179 -2.51 9.38 -7.64
CA MET A 179 -2.75 9.26 -9.09
C MET A 179 -2.95 10.62 -9.76
N TYR A 180 -3.37 11.62 -8.99
CA TYR A 180 -3.74 12.95 -9.44
C TYR A 180 -3.63 13.93 -8.26
N PRO A 181 -3.51 15.25 -8.48
CA PRO A 181 -3.43 16.20 -7.39
C PRO A 181 -4.76 16.26 -6.62
N VAL A 182 -4.69 16.23 -5.30
CA VAL A 182 -5.87 16.37 -4.42
C VAL A 182 -5.69 17.64 -3.58
N PRO A 183 -6.35 18.76 -3.96
CA PRO A 183 -6.35 19.98 -3.17
C PRO A 183 -6.82 19.71 -1.73
N LEU A 184 -6.41 20.56 -0.79
CA LEU A 184 -6.68 20.45 0.66
C LEU A 184 -6.00 19.25 1.37
N LEU A 185 -5.37 18.35 0.62
CA LEU A 185 -4.56 17.24 1.11
C LEU A 185 -3.14 17.28 0.49
N THR A 186 -2.63 18.48 0.24
CA THR A 186 -1.46 18.75 -0.61
C THR A 186 -0.25 17.86 -0.32
N ILE A 187 0.21 17.84 0.94
CA ILE A 187 1.41 17.08 1.33
C ILE A 187 1.13 15.56 1.27
N TYR A 188 -0.07 15.14 1.66
CA TYR A 188 -0.48 13.75 1.61
C TYR A 188 -0.50 13.23 0.17
N SER A 189 -1.19 13.93 -0.74
CA SER A 189 -1.25 13.61 -2.17
C SER A 189 0.15 13.55 -2.78
N ALA A 190 1.02 14.54 -2.49
CA ALA A 190 2.39 14.56 -2.95
C ALA A 190 3.22 13.36 -2.45
N THR A 191 3.14 13.03 -1.16
CA THR A 191 3.86 11.86 -0.61
C THR A 191 3.35 10.54 -1.20
N LYS A 192 2.05 10.41 -1.49
CA LYS A 192 1.50 9.21 -2.14
C LYS A 192 1.90 9.12 -3.62
N ALA A 193 1.98 10.23 -4.33
CA ALA A 193 2.57 10.26 -5.67
C ALA A 193 4.05 9.84 -5.64
N PHE A 194 4.83 10.33 -4.67
CA PHE A 194 6.22 9.90 -4.47
C PHE A 194 6.31 8.38 -4.29
N VAL A 195 5.50 7.78 -3.42
CA VAL A 195 5.49 6.32 -3.20
C VAL A 195 5.14 5.57 -4.49
N ASP A 196 4.20 6.08 -5.29
CA ASP A 196 3.83 5.45 -6.56
C ASP A 196 4.99 5.44 -7.56
N PHE A 197 5.62 6.60 -7.78
CA PHE A 197 6.76 6.70 -8.70
C PHE A 197 7.99 5.94 -8.18
N PHE A 198 8.30 6.04 -6.89
CA PHE A 198 9.39 5.28 -6.26
C PHE A 198 9.24 3.77 -6.50
N SER A 199 8.02 3.26 -6.37
CA SER A 199 7.72 1.84 -6.59
C SER A 199 7.88 1.43 -8.06
N GLN A 200 7.47 2.29 -8.99
CA GLN A 200 7.62 2.04 -10.43
C GLN A 200 9.09 2.02 -10.85
N CYS A 201 9.90 2.97 -10.37
CA CYS A 201 11.34 2.97 -10.62
C CYS A 201 11.99 1.69 -10.10
N LEU A 202 11.74 1.34 -8.83
CA LEU A 202 12.29 0.12 -8.24
C LEU A 202 11.83 -1.16 -8.97
N HIS A 203 10.58 -1.20 -9.45
CA HIS A 203 10.12 -2.33 -10.25
C HIS A 203 10.99 -2.51 -11.50
N GLU A 204 11.24 -1.44 -12.25
CA GLU A 204 12.07 -1.49 -13.46
C GLU A 204 13.52 -1.83 -13.15
N GLU A 205 14.08 -1.31 -12.05
CA GLU A 205 15.47 -1.55 -11.63
C GLU A 205 15.73 -3.00 -11.18
N TYR A 206 14.74 -3.66 -10.56
CA TYR A 206 14.94 -4.93 -9.86
C TYR A 206 14.11 -6.11 -10.40
N LYS A 207 13.20 -5.91 -11.36
CA LYS A 207 12.42 -7.03 -11.95
C LYS A 207 13.28 -8.10 -12.61
N SER A 208 14.37 -7.72 -13.27
CA SER A 208 15.33 -8.65 -13.89
C SER A 208 16.14 -9.43 -12.85
N LYS A 209 16.17 -8.96 -11.60
CA LYS A 209 16.78 -9.61 -10.44
C LYS A 209 15.79 -10.47 -9.66
N GLY A 210 14.60 -10.75 -10.23
CA GLY A 210 13.59 -11.60 -9.62
C GLY A 210 12.84 -10.98 -8.44
N VAL A 211 12.98 -9.67 -8.20
CA VAL A 211 12.27 -8.96 -7.14
C VAL A 211 11.00 -8.32 -7.70
N ILE A 212 9.86 -8.64 -7.10
CA ILE A 212 8.59 -8.01 -7.39
C ILE A 212 8.50 -6.72 -6.57
N VAL A 213 8.30 -5.59 -7.24
CA VAL A 213 7.92 -4.35 -6.57
C VAL A 213 6.57 -3.92 -7.12
N GLN A 214 5.62 -3.65 -6.22
CA GLN A 214 4.25 -3.28 -6.56
C GLN A 214 3.83 -2.00 -5.84
N SER A 215 3.33 -1.04 -6.62
CA SER A 215 2.58 0.12 -6.14
C SER A 215 1.10 -0.24 -6.03
N VAL A 216 0.56 -0.15 -4.81
CA VAL A 216 -0.88 -0.35 -4.55
C VAL A 216 -1.50 1.01 -4.28
N LEU A 217 -2.53 1.40 -5.04
CA LEU A 217 -3.21 2.69 -4.97
C LEU A 217 -4.68 2.51 -4.59
N PRO A 218 -5.00 2.16 -3.33
CA PRO A 218 -6.38 2.00 -2.90
C PRO A 218 -7.17 3.30 -3.05
N TYR A 219 -8.44 3.19 -3.42
CA TYR A 219 -9.43 4.22 -3.06
C TYR A 219 -9.84 4.00 -1.59
N TYR A 220 -11.01 4.49 -1.19
CA TYR A 220 -11.49 4.32 0.16
C TYR A 220 -11.62 2.84 0.56
N VAL A 221 -11.05 2.49 1.71
CA VAL A 221 -11.18 1.20 2.41
C VAL A 221 -11.66 1.52 3.82
N ALA A 222 -12.61 0.76 4.34
CA ALA A 222 -13.22 1.00 5.64
C ALA A 222 -12.21 0.79 6.79
N THR A 223 -11.50 1.87 7.14
CA THR A 223 -10.41 1.89 8.12
C THR A 223 -10.55 3.10 9.04
N LYS A 224 -9.90 3.05 10.20
CA LYS A 224 -9.82 4.20 11.12
C LYS A 224 -9.13 5.40 10.48
N LEU A 225 -8.07 5.19 9.70
CA LEU A 225 -7.35 6.25 8.99
C LEU A 225 -8.27 7.01 8.02
N ALA A 226 -9.10 6.28 7.26
CA ALA A 226 -10.05 6.89 6.34
C ALA A 226 -11.33 7.42 7.02
N LYS A 227 -11.45 7.28 8.35
CA LYS A 227 -12.65 7.64 9.14
C LYS A 227 -13.95 6.97 8.66
N ILE A 228 -13.84 5.80 8.01
CA ILE A 228 -14.99 5.04 7.50
C ILE A 228 -15.21 3.81 8.39
N LYS A 229 -16.38 3.76 9.04
CA LYS A 229 -16.71 2.68 10.00
C LYS A 229 -17.39 1.47 9.37
N ARG A 230 -18.20 1.67 8.32
CA ARG A 230 -19.01 0.60 7.71
C ARG A 230 -18.53 0.33 6.29
N PRO A 231 -18.20 -0.93 5.94
CA PRO A 231 -17.85 -1.28 4.58
C PRO A 231 -19.07 -1.18 3.67
N THR A 232 -18.83 -0.74 2.44
CA THR A 232 -19.77 -0.76 1.32
C THR A 232 -19.12 -1.46 0.13
N TRP A 233 -19.88 -1.66 -0.95
CA TRP A 233 -19.36 -2.32 -2.14
C TRP A 233 -18.21 -1.53 -2.82
N ASP A 234 -18.20 -0.20 -2.72
CA ASP A 234 -17.15 0.70 -3.22
C ASP A 234 -16.08 1.02 -2.16
N LYS A 235 -16.39 0.81 -0.87
CA LYS A 235 -15.51 1.01 0.29
C LYS A 235 -15.35 -0.31 1.03
N PRO A 236 -14.63 -1.30 0.47
CA PRO A 236 -14.56 -2.64 1.04
C PRO A 236 -13.95 -2.64 2.44
N SER A 237 -14.18 -3.72 3.19
CA SER A 237 -13.42 -3.96 4.42
C SER A 237 -11.93 -4.18 4.08
N PRO A 238 -11.01 -3.94 5.02
CA PRO A 238 -9.59 -4.21 4.82
C PRO A 238 -9.30 -5.65 4.39
N GLU A 239 -10.01 -6.62 4.95
CA GLU A 239 -9.85 -8.05 4.63
C GLU A 239 -10.30 -8.33 3.20
N THR A 240 -11.45 -7.78 2.80
CA THR A 240 -11.99 -7.92 1.44
C THR A 240 -11.04 -7.28 0.42
N PHE A 241 -10.55 -6.08 0.75
CA PHE A 241 -9.59 -5.35 -0.08
C PHE A 241 -8.29 -6.14 -0.25
N VAL A 242 -7.67 -6.59 0.84
CA VAL A 242 -6.37 -7.28 0.79
C VAL A 242 -6.50 -8.64 0.11
N LYS A 243 -7.55 -9.43 0.40
CA LYS A 243 -7.80 -10.69 -0.31
C LYS A 243 -7.85 -10.49 -1.82
N SER A 244 -8.45 -9.37 -2.25
CA SER A 244 -8.43 -8.95 -3.64
C SER A 244 -7.01 -8.55 -4.08
N ALA A 245 -6.36 -7.64 -3.36
CA ALA A 245 -5.05 -7.10 -3.74
C ALA A 245 -3.96 -8.18 -3.86
N MET A 246 -4.02 -9.24 -3.04
CA MET A 246 -3.11 -10.39 -3.11
C MET A 246 -3.09 -11.06 -4.49
N LYS A 247 -4.21 -11.03 -5.25
CA LYS A 247 -4.30 -11.60 -6.62
C LYS A 247 -3.52 -10.80 -7.66
N THR A 248 -3.16 -9.57 -7.35
CA THR A 248 -2.50 -8.67 -8.29
C THR A 248 -0.97 -8.79 -8.24
N ILE A 249 -0.42 -9.37 -7.16
CA ILE A 249 1.02 -9.42 -6.91
C ILE A 249 1.71 -10.27 -7.96
N GLY A 250 2.74 -9.73 -8.60
CA GLY A 250 3.44 -10.37 -9.72
C GLY A 250 2.69 -10.32 -11.06
N VAL A 251 1.43 -9.88 -11.07
CA VAL A 251 0.63 -9.69 -12.30
C VAL A 251 0.65 -8.23 -12.75
N GLN A 252 0.59 -7.30 -11.79
CA GLN A 252 0.64 -5.86 -12.04
C GLN A 252 1.68 -5.19 -11.13
N SER A 253 2.57 -4.39 -11.70
CA SER A 253 3.48 -3.54 -10.92
C SER A 253 2.79 -2.31 -10.33
N ARG A 254 1.64 -1.90 -10.89
CA ARG A 254 0.81 -0.77 -10.43
C ARG A 254 -0.66 -1.18 -10.46
N THR A 255 -1.35 -1.08 -9.32
CA THR A 255 -2.73 -1.59 -9.19
C THR A 255 -3.55 -0.79 -8.19
N ASN A 256 -4.88 -0.79 -8.34
CA ASN A 256 -5.78 -0.26 -7.31
C ASN A 256 -6.22 -1.34 -6.30
N GLY A 257 -5.75 -2.59 -6.43
CA GLY A 257 -5.94 -3.68 -5.48
C GLY A 257 -7.35 -4.28 -5.41
N TYR A 258 -8.37 -3.59 -5.92
CA TYR A 258 -9.77 -4.03 -5.88
C TYR A 258 -10.46 -3.75 -7.23
N PRO A 259 -11.31 -4.65 -7.77
CA PRO A 259 -11.95 -4.49 -9.07
C PRO A 259 -12.75 -3.18 -9.20
N ILE A 260 -13.54 -2.84 -8.18
CA ILE A 260 -14.34 -1.60 -8.19
C ILE A 260 -13.44 -0.38 -8.19
N HIS A 261 -12.36 -0.39 -7.40
CA HIS A 261 -11.38 0.70 -7.39
C HIS A 261 -10.69 0.85 -8.75
N SER A 262 -10.41 -0.28 -9.42
CA SER A 262 -9.81 -0.29 -10.76
C SER A 262 -10.78 0.23 -11.84
N LEU A 263 -12.08 -0.04 -11.68
CA LEU A 263 -13.13 0.53 -12.53
C LEU A 263 -13.22 2.05 -12.34
N VAL A 264 -13.30 2.52 -11.08
CA VAL A 264 -13.32 3.94 -10.74
C VAL A 264 -12.09 4.65 -11.30
N ALA A 265 -10.89 4.09 -11.13
CA ALA A 265 -9.67 4.62 -11.72
C ALA A 265 -9.74 4.79 -13.25
N SER A 266 -10.31 3.81 -13.94
CA SER A 266 -10.40 3.82 -15.40
C SER A 266 -11.39 4.86 -15.91
N VAL A 267 -12.50 5.04 -15.20
CA VAL A 267 -13.47 6.11 -15.46
C VAL A 267 -12.83 7.48 -15.20
N SER A 268 -12.20 7.66 -14.03
CA SER A 268 -11.53 8.92 -13.65
C SER A 268 -10.44 9.32 -14.64
N ALA A 269 -9.64 8.36 -15.12
CA ALA A 269 -8.59 8.61 -16.12
C ALA A 269 -9.13 9.04 -17.50
N SER A 270 -10.44 8.93 -17.72
CA SER A 270 -11.12 9.35 -18.96
C SER A 270 -11.77 10.72 -18.83
N LEU A 271 -11.84 11.30 -17.63
CA LEU A 271 -12.43 12.62 -17.38
C LEU A 271 -11.40 13.74 -17.62
N PRO A 272 -11.82 14.90 -18.17
CA PRO A 272 -10.98 16.10 -18.21
C PRO A 272 -10.56 16.54 -16.80
N SER A 273 -9.32 17.03 -16.67
CA SER A 273 -8.74 17.43 -15.38
C SER A 273 -9.57 18.49 -14.64
N TRP A 274 -10.16 19.46 -15.35
CA TRP A 274 -11.01 20.50 -14.74
C TRP A 274 -12.24 19.92 -14.04
N LEU A 275 -12.85 18.87 -14.60
CA LEU A 275 -14.04 18.23 -14.02
C LEU A 275 -13.64 17.41 -12.79
N TYR A 276 -12.51 16.72 -12.86
CA TYR A 276 -11.93 16.01 -11.73
C TYR A 276 -11.63 16.97 -10.56
N PHE A 277 -10.96 18.10 -10.80
CA PHE A 277 -10.66 19.08 -9.75
C PHE A 277 -11.92 19.68 -9.12
N LYS A 278 -12.97 19.91 -9.92
CA LYS A 278 -14.26 20.36 -9.41
C LYS A 278 -14.86 19.33 -8.45
N ILE A 279 -14.89 18.05 -8.84
CA ILE A 279 -15.41 16.97 -7.98
C ILE A 279 -14.58 16.85 -6.69
N ALA A 280 -13.25 16.87 -6.79
CA ALA A 280 -12.35 16.76 -5.64
C ALA A 280 -12.54 17.88 -4.62
N MET A 281 -12.68 19.13 -5.08
CA MET A 281 -12.97 20.28 -4.20
C MET A 281 -14.34 20.18 -3.52
N TYR A 282 -15.36 19.67 -4.21
CA TYR A 282 -16.69 19.47 -3.62
C TYR A 282 -16.72 18.38 -2.55
N SER A 283 -15.95 17.29 -2.72
CA SER A 283 -15.86 16.19 -1.75
C SER A 283 -15.00 16.53 -0.52
N GLY A 284 -14.15 17.55 -0.58
CA GLY A 284 -13.36 18.02 0.57
C GLY A 284 -14.11 18.92 1.54
N ASN A 285 -15.26 19.48 1.13
CA ASN A 285 -16.09 20.41 1.91
C ASN A 285 -17.32 19.73 2.55
N SER A 286 -17.43 18.40 2.48
CA SER A 286 -18.55 17.59 3.01
C SER A 286 -18.06 16.61 4.07
#